data_AF-A0A9X7Y1C3-F1
#
_entry.id   AF-A0A9X7Y1C3-F1
#
_cell.length_a   1.000
_cell.length_b   1.000
_cell.length_c   1.000
_cell.angle_alpha   90.00
_cell.angle_beta   90.00
_cell.angle_gamma   90.00
#
_symmetry.space_group_name_H-M   'P 1'
#
loop_
_entity.id
_entity.type
_entity.pdbx_description
1 polymer ?
#
loop_
_entity_poly.entity_id
_entity_poly.type
_entity_poly.pdbx_seq_one_letter_code
_entity_poly.pdbx_strand_id
1 'polypeptide(L)'
;MISILYNEIVSCSRCERLVEYRKNFKIPPRFVNWNYWNKPVPGFGDEKAKILIVGLAPALHGGNRTGRVFTGDESGKWVIKGLYSLGLSNKEEGKARDDGLEVKEVYLTNAVKCAPPKNKPLKEEILNCSKFLIEEIKLLQIKVILALGRIAFDTILSLYGIKSKFYHGIIVKLPDNKILIGSYHPSAQNTKTGRLKWEDWVKILKLAYEIANNPQY
;
A
#
# COMPACT_ATOMS: atom_id res chain seq x y z
N MET A 1 -18.94 3.99 6.55
CA MET A 1 -18.04 5.15 6.37
C MET A 1 -16.92 4.82 5.38
N ILE A 2 -16.14 3.75 5.59
CA ILE A 2 -15.07 3.37 4.64
C ILE A 2 -15.60 2.96 3.25
N SER A 3 -16.81 2.39 3.21
CA SER A 3 -17.54 2.09 1.96
C SER A 3 -17.88 3.33 1.13
N ILE A 4 -18.13 4.48 1.76
CA ILE A 4 -18.37 5.75 1.05
C ILE A 4 -17.06 6.23 0.42
N LEU A 5 -15.99 6.25 1.21
CA LEU A 5 -14.64 6.60 0.73
C LEU A 5 -14.17 5.68 -0.41
N TYR A 6 -14.49 4.39 -0.33
CA TYR A 6 -14.25 3.44 -1.42
C TYR A 6 -14.88 3.92 -2.72
N ASN A 7 -16.17 4.30 -2.72
CA ASN A 7 -16.87 4.76 -3.91
C ASN A 7 -16.29 6.08 -4.45
N GLU A 8 -15.92 7.00 -3.57
CA GLU A 8 -15.23 8.25 -3.95
C GLU A 8 -13.86 8.00 -4.60
N ILE A 9 -13.09 7.04 -4.06
CA ILE A 9 -11.80 6.65 -4.64
C ILE A 9 -12.04 6.08 -6.03
N VAL A 10 -12.92 5.10 -6.17
CA VAL A 10 -13.14 4.36 -7.43
C VAL A 10 -13.69 5.24 -8.55
N SER A 11 -14.46 6.27 -8.22
CA SER A 11 -15.02 7.23 -9.19
C SER A 11 -14.02 8.33 -9.61
N CYS A 12 -12.86 8.43 -8.96
CA CYS A 12 -11.92 9.53 -9.21
C CYS A 12 -11.26 9.49 -10.61
N SER A 13 -11.26 10.67 -11.24
CA SER A 13 -10.65 10.94 -12.56
C SER A 13 -9.74 12.18 -12.58
N ARG A 14 -9.35 12.71 -11.40
CA ARG A 14 -8.62 14.00 -11.28
C ARG A 14 -7.28 14.08 -12.03
N CYS A 15 -6.59 12.96 -12.23
CA CYS A 15 -5.26 12.95 -12.82
C CYS A 15 -5.32 12.37 -14.24
N GLU A 16 -5.45 13.23 -15.25
CA GLU A 16 -5.63 12.83 -16.66
C GLU A 16 -4.56 11.84 -17.13
N ARG A 17 -3.27 12.12 -16.85
CA ARG A 17 -2.14 11.22 -17.18
C ARG A 17 -2.31 9.81 -16.62
N LEU A 18 -2.83 9.70 -15.39
CA LEU A 18 -3.05 8.40 -14.74
C LEU A 18 -4.31 7.71 -15.26
N VAL A 19 -5.36 8.48 -15.58
CA VAL A 19 -6.58 7.95 -16.19
C VAL A 19 -6.27 7.37 -17.56
N GLU A 20 -5.48 8.07 -18.36
CA GLU A 20 -5.02 7.63 -19.67
C GLU A 20 -4.17 6.36 -19.53
N TYR A 21 -3.11 6.40 -18.73
CA TYR A 21 -2.20 5.27 -18.60
C TYR A 21 -2.85 4.00 -18.03
N ARG A 22 -3.78 4.14 -17.07
CA ARG A 22 -4.44 2.98 -16.44
C ARG A 22 -5.47 2.32 -17.36
N LYS A 23 -5.87 2.98 -18.46
CA LYS A 23 -6.84 2.47 -19.43
C LYS A 23 -6.21 2.06 -20.76
N ASN A 24 -5.20 2.82 -21.21
CA ASN A 24 -4.63 2.71 -22.55
C ASN A 24 -3.20 2.16 -22.47
N PHE A 25 -3.11 0.82 -22.45
CA PHE A 25 -1.85 0.09 -22.46
C PHE A 25 -2.01 -1.23 -23.23
N LYS A 26 -0.90 -1.77 -23.73
CA LYS A 26 -0.91 -3.08 -24.38
C LYS A 26 -1.02 -4.18 -23.32
N ILE A 27 -2.11 -4.94 -23.36
CA ILE A 27 -2.29 -6.10 -22.48
C ILE A 27 -1.28 -7.19 -22.88
N PRO A 28 -0.45 -7.70 -21.94
CA PRO A 28 0.47 -8.80 -22.22
C PRO A 28 -0.29 -10.11 -22.55
N PRO A 29 0.24 -11.01 -23.39
CA PRO A 29 -0.45 -12.25 -23.80
C PRO A 29 -0.99 -13.09 -22.62
N ARG A 30 -0.21 -13.20 -21.53
CA ARG A 30 -0.61 -13.92 -20.31
C ARG A 30 -1.84 -13.36 -19.59
N PHE A 31 -2.30 -12.16 -19.94
CA PHE A 31 -3.44 -11.48 -19.33
C PHE A 31 -4.51 -11.10 -20.36
N VAL A 32 -4.45 -11.61 -21.59
CA VAL A 32 -5.37 -11.22 -22.68
C VAL A 32 -6.83 -11.50 -22.36
N ASN A 33 -7.12 -12.57 -21.62
CA ASN A 33 -8.48 -12.96 -21.22
C ASN A 33 -8.92 -12.34 -19.87
N TRP A 34 -8.13 -11.41 -19.32
CA TRP A 34 -8.44 -10.80 -18.03
C TRP A 34 -9.30 -9.55 -18.21
N ASN A 35 -10.39 -9.44 -17.45
CA ASN A 35 -11.14 -8.19 -17.34
C ASN A 35 -10.46 -7.24 -16.34
N TYR A 36 -9.72 -6.25 -16.85
CA TYR A 36 -8.93 -5.35 -16.01
C TYR A 36 -9.81 -4.36 -15.22
N TRP A 37 -9.34 -4.02 -14.02
CA TRP A 37 -9.99 -3.03 -13.16
C TRP A 37 -9.98 -1.61 -13.73
N ASN A 38 -8.82 -1.12 -14.21
CA ASN A 38 -8.64 0.17 -14.91
C ASN A 38 -9.24 1.41 -14.21
N LYS A 39 -9.40 1.34 -12.88
CA LYS A 39 -9.94 2.37 -11.99
C LYS A 39 -8.95 2.61 -10.84
N PRO A 40 -9.11 3.69 -10.05
CA PRO A 40 -8.37 3.84 -8.80
C PRO A 40 -8.59 2.60 -7.92
N VAL A 41 -7.52 2.14 -7.29
CA VAL A 41 -7.51 0.97 -6.41
C VAL A 41 -7.64 1.45 -4.97
N PRO A 42 -8.79 1.21 -4.33
CA PRO A 42 -9.00 1.55 -2.92
C PRO A 42 -8.19 0.63 -2.01
N GLY A 43 -8.03 1.05 -0.75
CA GLY A 43 -7.41 0.20 0.26
C GLY A 43 -8.21 -1.07 0.54
N PHE A 44 -7.56 -2.02 1.22
CA PHE A 44 -8.12 -3.33 1.52
C PHE A 44 -7.60 -3.82 2.88
N GLY A 45 -8.48 -4.35 3.71
CA GLY A 45 -8.12 -5.05 4.92
C GLY A 45 -9.14 -4.85 6.03
N ASP A 46 -8.68 -5.04 7.26
CA ASP A 46 -9.51 -4.96 8.46
C ASP A 46 -9.93 -3.51 8.76
N GLU A 47 -11.23 -3.24 8.90
CA GLU A 47 -11.73 -1.92 9.28
C GLU A 47 -11.35 -1.54 10.73
N LYS A 48 -10.99 -2.53 11.56
CA LYS A 48 -10.46 -2.35 12.92
C LYS A 48 -8.93 -2.44 12.96
N ALA A 49 -8.27 -2.27 11.81
CA ALA A 49 -6.82 -2.33 11.72
C ALA A 49 -6.14 -1.36 12.68
N LYS A 50 -5.03 -1.83 13.26
CA LYS A 50 -4.09 -1.01 14.05
C LYS A 50 -2.85 -0.65 13.24
N ILE A 51 -2.59 -1.39 12.16
CA ILE A 51 -1.43 -1.24 11.28
C ILE A 51 -1.91 -0.82 9.90
N LEU A 52 -1.40 0.29 9.40
CA LEU A 52 -1.60 0.74 8.02
C LEU A 52 -0.33 0.51 7.21
N ILE A 53 -0.38 -0.36 6.20
CA ILE A 53 0.76 -0.53 5.26
C ILE A 53 0.50 0.33 4.02
N VAL A 54 1.44 1.24 3.74
CA VAL A 54 1.31 2.23 2.66
C VAL A 54 2.38 1.98 1.60
N GLY A 55 1.95 1.53 0.43
CA GLY A 55 2.78 1.45 -0.77
C GLY A 55 2.81 2.76 -1.56
N LEU A 56 3.55 2.77 -2.66
CA LEU A 56 3.60 3.93 -3.57
C LEU A 56 2.31 4.06 -4.38
N ALA A 57 2.03 3.06 -5.22
CA ALA A 57 0.93 3.06 -6.17
C ALA A 57 0.68 1.62 -6.67
N PRO A 58 -0.50 1.32 -7.23
CA PRO A 58 -0.76 0.05 -7.90
C PRO A 58 0.19 -0.20 -9.08
N ALA A 59 0.65 -1.45 -9.24
CA ALA A 59 1.29 -1.86 -10.48
C ALA A 59 0.26 -1.98 -11.62
N LEU A 60 0.68 -1.66 -12.85
CA LEU A 60 -0.18 -1.70 -14.05
C LEU A 60 -0.83 -3.09 -14.27
N HIS A 61 -0.08 -4.16 -14.03
CA HIS A 61 -0.57 -5.55 -14.15
C HIS A 61 -0.77 -6.25 -12.81
N GLY A 62 -0.69 -5.50 -11.70
CA GLY A 62 -1.04 -5.93 -10.36
C GLY A 62 -2.39 -5.34 -9.99
N GLY A 63 -2.41 -4.40 -9.04
CA GLY A 63 -3.64 -3.76 -8.58
C GLY A 63 -4.50 -3.11 -9.67
N ASN A 64 -3.91 -2.55 -10.74
CA ASN A 64 -4.72 -2.00 -11.85
C ASN A 64 -5.41 -3.08 -12.69
N ARG A 65 -4.90 -4.31 -12.66
CA ARG A 65 -5.55 -5.48 -13.27
C ARG A 65 -6.56 -6.10 -12.32
N THR A 66 -6.17 -6.31 -11.07
CA THR A 66 -6.94 -7.11 -10.11
C THR A 66 -7.99 -6.30 -9.35
N GLY A 67 -7.81 -4.98 -9.20
CA GLY A 67 -8.69 -4.12 -8.43
C GLY A 67 -8.49 -4.17 -6.91
N ARG A 68 -7.42 -4.82 -6.43
CA ARG A 68 -7.06 -4.87 -5.01
C ARG A 68 -5.59 -4.49 -4.84
N VAL A 69 -5.28 -3.68 -3.83
CA VAL A 69 -3.88 -3.34 -3.52
C VAL A 69 -3.08 -4.59 -3.21
N PHE A 70 -1.77 -4.57 -3.53
CA PHE A 70 -0.85 -5.69 -3.27
C PHE A 70 -1.33 -7.07 -3.78
N THR A 71 -2.02 -7.10 -4.93
CA THR A 71 -2.58 -8.32 -5.50
C THR A 71 -2.19 -8.45 -6.98
N GLY A 72 -1.71 -9.63 -7.36
CA GLY A 72 -1.41 -9.96 -8.77
C GLY A 72 -0.05 -9.49 -9.30
N ASP A 73 0.86 -9.07 -8.43
CA ASP A 73 2.26 -8.80 -8.75
C ASP A 73 3.21 -9.31 -7.65
N GLU A 74 4.51 -9.36 -7.93
CA GLU A 74 5.52 -9.91 -7.01
C GLU A 74 5.67 -9.12 -5.71
N SER A 75 5.45 -7.81 -5.74
CA SER A 75 5.53 -7.00 -4.51
C SER A 75 4.36 -7.30 -3.60
N GLY A 76 3.17 -7.46 -4.19
CA GLY A 76 1.96 -7.86 -3.50
C GLY A 76 2.09 -9.24 -2.85
N LYS A 77 2.57 -10.23 -3.60
CA LYS A 77 2.86 -11.57 -3.06
C LYS A 77 3.80 -11.52 -1.87
N TRP A 78 4.86 -10.72 -1.94
CA TRP A 78 5.81 -10.58 -0.84
C TRP A 78 5.17 -10.00 0.42
N VAL A 79 4.33 -8.97 0.25
CA VAL A 79 3.60 -8.35 1.37
C VAL A 79 2.65 -9.35 2.00
N ILE A 80 1.78 -9.98 1.22
CA ILE A 80 0.78 -10.93 1.73
C ILE A 80 1.45 -12.15 2.36
N LYS A 81 2.51 -12.70 1.76
CA LYS A 81 3.26 -13.82 2.33
C LYS A 81 3.86 -13.47 3.70
N GLY A 82 4.33 -12.23 3.87
CA GLY A 82 4.85 -11.76 5.16
C GLY A 82 3.75 -11.68 6.21
N LEU A 83 2.58 -11.16 5.84
CA LEU A 83 1.41 -11.16 6.73
C LEU A 83 0.98 -12.57 7.10
N TYR A 84 0.95 -13.49 6.13
CA TYR A 84 0.64 -14.90 6.37
C TYR A 84 1.61 -15.54 7.35
N SER A 85 2.92 -15.30 7.23
CA SER A 85 3.92 -15.85 8.16
C SER A 85 3.77 -15.38 9.61
N LEU A 86 3.05 -14.27 9.84
CA LEU A 86 2.71 -13.76 11.17
C LEU A 86 1.28 -14.14 11.58
N GLY A 87 0.56 -14.94 10.80
CA GLY A 87 -0.83 -15.29 11.03
C GLY A 87 -1.81 -14.13 10.86
N LEU A 88 -1.39 -13.06 10.17
CA LEU A 88 -2.20 -11.86 9.90
C LEU A 88 -2.99 -11.94 8.59
N SER A 89 -2.82 -13.00 7.81
CA SER A 89 -3.61 -13.29 6.61
C SER A 89 -4.02 -14.76 6.57
N ASN A 90 -5.17 -15.05 5.94
CA ASN A 90 -5.66 -16.41 5.74
C ASN A 90 -5.03 -17.12 4.52
N LYS A 91 -4.27 -16.41 3.67
CA LYS A 91 -3.62 -16.95 2.47
C LYS A 91 -2.23 -16.36 2.28
N GLU A 92 -1.35 -17.12 1.62
CA GLU A 92 0.01 -16.68 1.28
C GLU A 92 0.07 -15.65 0.15
N GLU A 93 -0.94 -15.61 -0.72
CA GLU A 93 -1.01 -14.66 -1.81
C GLU A 93 -2.46 -14.32 -2.19
N GLY A 94 -2.63 -13.11 -2.75
CA GLY A 94 -3.84 -12.71 -3.44
C GLY A 94 -3.70 -12.85 -4.96
N LYS A 95 -4.66 -13.50 -5.60
CA LYS A 95 -4.76 -13.72 -7.06
C LYS A 95 -5.76 -12.79 -7.74
N ALA A 96 -6.90 -12.53 -7.11
CA ALA A 96 -7.99 -11.69 -7.63
C ALA A 96 -8.70 -10.96 -6.49
N ARG A 97 -9.49 -9.91 -6.77
CA ARG A 97 -10.14 -9.10 -5.73
C ARG A 97 -11.10 -9.91 -4.85
N ASP A 98 -11.78 -10.88 -5.43
CA ASP A 98 -12.86 -11.70 -4.87
C ASP A 98 -12.41 -13.14 -4.57
N ASP A 99 -11.11 -13.37 -4.47
CA ASP A 99 -10.55 -14.70 -4.18
C ASP A 99 -10.67 -15.15 -2.71
N GLY A 100 -11.35 -14.38 -1.84
CA GLY A 100 -11.49 -14.70 -0.42
C GLY A 100 -10.21 -14.51 0.43
N LEU A 101 -9.22 -13.76 -0.06
CA LEU A 101 -8.14 -13.27 0.80
C LEU A 101 -8.73 -12.35 1.88
N GLU A 102 -8.32 -12.59 3.12
CA GLU A 102 -8.63 -11.77 4.29
C GLU A 102 -7.33 -11.47 5.04
N VAL A 103 -7.29 -10.29 5.66
CA VAL A 103 -6.23 -9.87 6.57
C VAL A 103 -6.85 -9.35 7.86
N LYS A 104 -6.18 -9.54 8.98
CA LYS A 104 -6.61 -9.07 10.31
C LYS A 104 -5.61 -8.09 10.89
N GLU A 105 -6.08 -7.11 11.65
CA GLU A 105 -5.30 -6.03 12.27
C GLU A 105 -4.56 -5.07 11.30
N VAL A 106 -4.61 -5.36 10.00
CA VAL A 106 -3.87 -4.66 8.96
C VAL A 106 -4.84 -4.09 7.93
N TYR A 107 -4.59 -2.86 7.54
CA TYR A 107 -5.18 -2.24 6.36
C TYR A 107 -4.06 -1.90 5.37
N LEU A 108 -4.24 -2.31 4.12
CA LEU A 108 -3.29 -2.09 3.04
C LEU A 108 -3.79 -0.94 2.16
N THR A 109 -2.90 -0.03 1.77
CA THR A 109 -3.24 1.03 0.82
C THR A 109 -2.01 1.57 0.08
N ASN A 110 -2.21 2.55 -0.79
CA ASN A 110 -1.15 3.26 -1.51
C ASN A 110 -1.27 4.78 -1.39
N ALA A 111 -0.14 5.49 -1.45
CA ALA A 111 -0.10 6.95 -1.53
C ALA A 111 -0.83 7.49 -2.77
N VAL A 112 -0.66 6.83 -3.91
CA VAL A 112 -1.37 7.13 -5.16
C VAL A 112 -2.31 5.98 -5.51
N LYS A 113 -3.58 6.28 -5.82
CA LYS A 113 -4.60 5.24 -6.03
C LYS A 113 -4.62 4.66 -7.46
N CYS A 114 -3.89 5.25 -8.41
CA CYS A 114 -3.86 4.77 -9.81
C CYS A 114 -2.46 4.31 -10.20
N ALA A 115 -2.36 3.37 -11.13
CA ALA A 115 -1.06 2.98 -11.68
C ALA A 115 -0.41 4.17 -12.42
N PRO A 116 0.82 4.58 -12.07
CA PRO A 116 1.54 5.62 -12.78
C PRO A 116 2.52 5.03 -13.80
N PRO A 117 2.76 5.71 -14.94
CA PRO A 117 3.80 5.34 -15.88
C PRO A 117 5.14 5.08 -15.19
N LYS A 118 5.78 3.94 -15.51
CA LYS A 118 7.08 3.52 -14.95
C LYS A 118 7.10 3.44 -13.42
N ASN A 119 5.94 3.31 -12.76
CA ASN A 119 5.78 3.38 -11.31
C ASN A 119 6.32 4.69 -10.70
N LYS A 120 6.20 5.81 -11.43
CA LYS A 120 6.67 7.14 -11.01
C LYS A 120 5.52 8.16 -11.08
N PRO A 121 4.81 8.39 -9.97
CA PRO A 121 3.82 9.46 -9.93
C PRO A 121 4.50 10.84 -9.87
N LEU A 122 3.80 11.86 -10.37
CA LEU A 122 4.16 13.26 -10.25
C LEU A 122 3.78 13.78 -8.85
N LYS A 123 4.40 14.88 -8.43
CA LYS A 123 4.07 15.53 -7.14
C LYS A 123 2.59 15.90 -7.03
N GLU A 124 2.03 16.46 -8.10
CA GLU A 124 0.62 16.82 -8.17
C GLU A 124 -0.30 15.59 -8.07
N GLU A 125 0.09 14.46 -8.66
CA GLU A 125 -0.68 13.21 -8.57
C GLU A 125 -0.70 12.64 -7.15
N ILE A 126 0.42 12.77 -6.42
CA ILE A 126 0.49 12.45 -4.99
C ILE A 126 -0.43 13.39 -4.22
N LEU A 127 -0.32 14.71 -4.42
CA LEU A 127 -1.14 15.71 -3.75
C LEU A 127 -2.65 15.48 -3.98
N ASN A 128 -3.04 15.18 -5.22
CA ASN A 128 -4.43 14.87 -5.57
C ASN A 128 -4.97 13.63 -4.87
N CYS A 129 -4.11 12.64 -4.60
CA CYS A 129 -4.48 11.41 -3.87
C CYS A 129 -4.36 11.56 -2.35
N SER A 130 -3.58 12.52 -1.84
CA SER A 130 -3.35 12.72 -0.39
C SER A 130 -4.64 12.83 0.40
N LYS A 131 -5.69 13.48 -0.15
CA LYS A 131 -6.99 13.55 0.51
C LYS A 131 -7.57 12.17 0.86
N PHE A 132 -7.43 11.19 -0.02
CA PHE A 132 -7.96 9.85 0.21
C PHE A 132 -7.16 9.12 1.29
N LEU A 133 -5.84 9.29 1.29
CA LEU A 133 -4.97 8.69 2.30
C LEU A 133 -5.21 9.31 3.69
N ILE A 134 -5.43 10.63 3.76
CA ILE A 134 -5.83 11.32 5.00
C ILE A 134 -7.14 10.73 5.54
N GLU A 135 -8.16 10.60 4.67
CA GLU A 135 -9.45 10.06 5.11
C GLU A 135 -9.36 8.57 5.51
N GLU A 136 -8.56 7.75 4.82
CA GLU A 136 -8.27 6.38 5.28
C GLU A 136 -7.64 6.37 6.67
N ILE A 137 -6.65 7.24 6.93
CA ILE A 137 -5.98 7.35 8.25
C ILE A 137 -6.96 7.82 9.33
N LYS A 138 -7.87 8.74 9.02
CA LYS A 138 -8.86 9.25 9.99
C LYS A 138 -9.95 8.25 10.33
N LEU A 139 -10.42 7.48 9.34
CA LEU A 139 -11.51 6.53 9.51
C LEU A 139 -11.08 5.26 10.26
N LEU A 140 -9.78 4.95 10.23
CA LEU A 140 -9.20 3.76 10.85
C LEU A 140 -8.53 4.11 12.19
N GLN A 141 -8.56 3.18 13.15
CA GLN A 141 -7.92 3.34 14.47
C GLN A 141 -6.43 2.97 14.43
N ILE A 142 -5.70 3.54 13.48
CA ILE A 142 -4.30 3.22 13.22
C ILE A 142 -3.41 3.69 14.37
N LYS A 143 -2.52 2.80 14.81
CA LYS A 143 -1.42 3.10 15.73
C LYS A 143 -0.07 3.14 15.03
N VAL A 144 0.11 2.28 14.03
CA VAL A 144 1.38 2.16 13.28
C VAL A 144 1.14 2.30 11.79
N ILE A 145 1.92 3.15 11.14
CA ILE A 145 1.98 3.29 9.68
C ILE A 145 3.30 2.69 9.21
N LEU A 146 3.26 1.65 8.39
CA LEU A 146 4.43 1.05 7.74
C LEU A 146 4.50 1.53 6.28
N ALA A 147 5.41 2.46 6.00
CA ALA A 147 5.59 3.02 4.66
C ALA A 147 6.64 2.24 3.85
N LEU A 148 6.24 1.76 2.66
CA LEU A 148 7.05 0.95 1.78
C LEU A 148 7.73 1.81 0.70
N GLY A 149 9.00 2.14 0.95
CA GLY A 149 9.84 2.96 0.09
C GLY A 149 9.78 4.45 0.43
N ARG A 150 10.78 5.18 -0.09
CA ARG A 150 10.98 6.59 0.22
C ARG A 150 9.76 7.46 -0.09
N ILE A 151 9.12 7.28 -1.25
CA ILE A 151 8.02 8.16 -1.66
C ILE A 151 6.80 7.98 -0.74
N ALA A 152 6.46 6.75 -0.36
CA ALA A 152 5.38 6.51 0.59
C ALA A 152 5.70 7.15 1.96
N PHE A 153 6.94 6.99 2.43
CA PHE A 153 7.41 7.56 3.68
C PHE A 153 7.36 9.10 3.68
N ASP A 154 7.94 9.72 2.64
CA ASP A 154 7.95 11.17 2.46
C ASP A 154 6.52 11.73 2.31
N THR A 155 5.60 10.96 1.70
CA THR A 155 4.17 11.33 1.62
C THR A 155 3.57 11.42 3.02
N ILE A 156 3.73 10.40 3.86
CA ILE A 156 3.21 10.43 5.23
C ILE A 156 3.82 11.59 6.02
N LEU A 157 5.14 11.77 5.99
CA LEU A 157 5.79 12.90 6.66
C LEU A 157 5.21 14.26 6.23
N SER A 158 4.94 14.42 4.93
CA SER A 158 4.32 15.64 4.40
C SER A 158 2.89 15.85 4.90
N LEU A 159 2.10 14.79 5.09
CA LEU A 159 0.74 14.92 5.67
C LEU A 159 0.79 15.42 7.12
N TYR A 160 1.86 15.09 7.83
CA TYR A 160 2.08 15.47 9.22
C TYR A 160 2.93 16.75 9.38
N GLY A 161 3.36 17.38 8.28
CA GLY A 161 4.16 18.60 8.32
C GLY A 161 5.57 18.43 8.90
N ILE A 162 6.10 17.21 8.94
CA ILE A 162 7.42 16.90 9.52
C ILE A 162 8.42 16.47 8.45
N LYS A 163 9.71 16.43 8.81
CA LYS A 163 10.82 16.00 7.94
C LYS A 163 11.67 14.95 8.65
N SER A 164 12.05 13.91 7.92
CA SER A 164 13.00 12.89 8.37
C SER A 164 13.69 12.27 7.17
N LYS A 165 14.86 11.65 7.39
CA LYS A 165 15.62 10.96 6.35
C LYS A 165 15.17 9.50 6.27
N PHE A 166 14.77 9.06 5.07
CA PHE A 166 14.38 7.68 4.84
C PHE A 166 15.57 6.71 4.87
N TYR A 167 15.41 5.61 5.61
CA TYR A 167 16.20 4.37 5.51
C TYR A 167 15.34 3.20 6.02
N HIS A 168 15.75 1.95 5.74
CA HIS A 168 15.00 0.78 6.22
C HIS A 168 15.14 0.63 7.74
N GLY A 169 14.01 0.50 8.43
CA GLY A 169 13.95 0.39 9.89
C GLY A 169 13.88 1.72 10.64
N ILE A 170 13.80 2.87 9.95
CA ILE A 170 13.56 4.15 10.62
C ILE A 170 12.21 4.12 11.35
N ILE A 171 12.18 4.65 12.57
CA ILE A 171 10.97 4.85 13.37
C ILE A 171 10.84 6.36 13.65
N VAL A 172 9.65 6.91 13.41
CA VAL A 172 9.33 8.32 13.65
C VAL A 172 8.01 8.40 14.42
N LYS A 173 8.01 9.12 15.55
CA LYS A 173 6.78 9.44 16.26
C LYS A 173 6.09 10.62 15.56
N LEU A 174 4.83 10.43 15.18
CA LEU A 174 4.00 11.45 14.52
C LEU A 174 3.33 12.35 15.57
N PRO A 175 2.93 13.59 15.21
CA PRO A 175 2.26 14.53 16.12
C PRO A 175 0.99 14.00 16.81
N ASP A 176 0.31 13.03 16.21
CA ASP A 176 -0.91 12.39 16.74
C ASP A 176 -0.62 11.08 17.49
N ASN A 177 0.61 10.90 17.97
CA ASN A 177 1.13 9.73 18.67
C ASN A 177 1.18 8.43 17.86
N LYS A 178 0.85 8.45 16.56
CA LYS A 178 1.10 7.28 15.71
C LYS A 178 2.60 7.08 15.49
N ILE A 179 3.00 5.85 15.23
CA ILE A 179 4.37 5.51 14.87
C ILE A 179 4.46 5.27 13.37
N LEU A 180 5.34 5.99 12.68
CA LEU A 180 5.70 5.77 11.29
C LEU A 180 6.99 4.94 11.22
N ILE A 181 6.92 3.80 10.55
CA ILE A 181 8.06 2.93 10.25
C ILE A 181 8.36 3.02 8.76
N GLY A 182 9.61 3.28 8.40
CA GLY A 182 10.08 3.22 7.01
C GLY A 182 10.70 1.87 6.68
N SER A 183 10.30 1.27 5.56
CA SER A 183 10.93 0.06 5.04
C SER A 183 11.26 0.22 3.56
N TYR A 184 12.32 -0.45 3.08
CA TYR A 184 12.49 -0.62 1.64
C TYR A 184 11.28 -1.33 1.05
N HIS A 185 10.85 -0.87 -0.14
CA HIS A 185 9.74 -1.50 -0.84
C HIS A 185 10.12 -2.92 -1.29
N PRO A 186 9.26 -3.93 -1.15
CA PRO A 186 9.54 -5.29 -1.60
C PRO A 186 9.37 -5.44 -3.13
N SER A 187 9.97 -4.53 -3.91
CA SER A 187 9.98 -4.62 -5.36
C SER A 187 10.88 -5.77 -5.79
N ALA A 188 10.60 -6.36 -6.96
CA ALA A 188 11.47 -7.38 -7.55
C ALA A 188 12.94 -6.91 -7.66
N GLN A 189 13.17 -5.61 -7.85
CA GLN A 189 14.52 -5.05 -7.82
C GLN A 189 15.17 -5.18 -6.44
N ASN A 190 14.50 -4.76 -5.37
CA ASN A 190 15.07 -4.80 -4.03
C ASN A 190 15.22 -6.23 -3.49
N THR A 191 14.30 -7.12 -3.80
CA THR A 191 14.33 -8.51 -3.31
C THR A 191 15.37 -9.35 -4.07
N LYS A 192 15.46 -9.22 -5.41
CA LYS A 192 16.46 -9.96 -6.21
C LYS A 192 17.90 -9.50 -5.98
N THR A 193 18.11 -8.22 -5.65
CA THR A 193 19.45 -7.68 -5.36
C THR A 193 19.88 -7.89 -3.91
N GLY A 194 19.03 -8.48 -3.06
CA GLY A 194 19.32 -8.67 -1.64
C GLY A 194 19.30 -7.38 -0.81
N ARG A 195 18.89 -6.24 -1.40
CA ARG A 195 18.71 -4.98 -0.68
C ARG A 195 17.63 -5.06 0.38
N LEU A 196 16.60 -5.88 0.15
CA LEU A 196 15.64 -6.29 1.17
C LEU A 196 15.60 -7.81 1.20
N LYS A 197 16.15 -8.40 2.27
CA LYS A 197 16.08 -9.84 2.50
C LYS A 197 14.74 -10.22 3.14
N TRP A 198 14.36 -11.49 3.02
CA TRP A 198 13.10 -11.99 3.58
C TRP A 198 13.07 -11.83 5.10
N GLU A 199 14.18 -12.10 5.78
CA GLU A 199 14.29 -12.03 7.23
C GLU A 199 14.12 -10.59 7.72
N ASP A 200 14.69 -9.62 7.00
CA ASP A 200 14.58 -8.19 7.33
C ASP A 200 13.16 -7.66 7.08
N TRP A 201 12.50 -8.16 6.03
CA TRP A 201 11.08 -7.88 5.80
C TRP A 201 10.19 -8.38 6.94
N VAL A 202 10.35 -9.65 7.34
CA VAL A 202 9.57 -10.25 8.43
C VAL A 202 9.85 -9.55 9.76
N LYS A 203 11.11 -9.19 10.05
CA LYS A 203 11.47 -8.41 11.25
C LYS A 203 10.73 -7.07 11.32
N ILE A 204 10.66 -6.33 10.22
CA ILE A 204 9.94 -5.05 10.18
C ILE A 204 8.43 -5.23 10.35
N LEU A 205 7.84 -6.25 9.73
CA LEU A 205 6.42 -6.55 9.94
C LEU A 205 6.13 -6.91 11.40
N LYS A 206 7.00 -7.74 12.01
CA LYS A 206 6.88 -8.13 13.41
C LYS A 206 7.01 -6.92 14.35
N LEU A 207 7.97 -6.04 14.09
CA LEU A 207 8.11 -4.78 14.83
C LEU A 207 6.85 -3.91 14.75
N ALA A 208 6.26 -3.77 13.55
CA ALA A 208 5.01 -3.01 13.39
C ALA A 208 3.86 -3.64 14.19
N TYR A 209 3.77 -4.96 14.21
CA TYR A 209 2.77 -5.71 14.98
C TYR A 209 2.96 -5.56 16.49
N GLU A 210 4.20 -5.66 16.97
CA GLU A 210 4.52 -5.49 18.39
C GLU A 210 4.20 -4.08 18.89
N ILE A 211 4.58 -3.05 18.14
CA ILE A 211 4.25 -1.66 18.50
C ILE A 211 2.74 -1.42 18.51
N ALA A 212 2.01 -1.94 17.50
CA ALA A 212 0.56 -1.75 17.43
C ALA A 212 -0.20 -2.41 18.59
N ASN A 213 0.36 -3.48 19.17
CA ASN A 213 -0.28 -4.25 20.24
C ASN A 213 0.32 -4.02 21.63
N ASN A 214 1.34 -3.18 21.76
CA ASN A 214 1.92 -2.82 23.05
C ASN A 214 1.27 -1.53 23.61
N PRO A 215 0.70 -1.55 24.83
CA PRO A 215 0.13 -0.35 25.46
C PRO A 215 1.19 0.67 25.96
N GLN A 216 2.48 0.32 25.95
CA GLN A 216 3.57 1.19 26.43
C GLN A 216 4.17 2.12 25.35
N TYR A 217 3.70 2.04 24.10
CA TYR A 217 4.15 2.89 22.99
C TYR A 217 3.19 4.04 22.70
#